data_AF-A0A7S2RTM5-F1
#
_entry.id   AF-A0A7S2RTM5-F1
#
_cell.length_a   1.000
_cell.length_b   1.000
_cell.length_c   1.000
_cell.angle_alpha   90.00
_cell.angle_beta   90.00
_cell.angle_gamma   90.00
#
_symmetry.space_group_name_H-M   'P 1'
#
loop_
_entity.id
_entity.type
_entity.pdbx_description
1 polymer ?
#
loop_
_entity_poly.entity_id
_entity_poly.type
_entity_poly.pdbx_seq_one_letter_code
_entity_poly.pdbx_strand_id
1 'polypeptide(L)'
;GYFGQMAVAPALLHIPFLRTVFGSFGAISNEKQSMVRALKHGHLALFPGGIAELFLSSRTQEAIFLKQRKGFVKIALQTGTHILPVYVFGHSQMFEQISSIPAVARISRFLRASVTLFWGRFGLPLPFRTP
;
A
#
# COMPACT_ATOMS: atom_id res chain seq x y z
N GLY A 1 14.93 -1.57 17.77
CA GLY A 1 14.41 -2.81 17.15
C GLY A 1 14.43 -2.64 15.65
N TYR A 2 15.03 -3.57 14.92
CA TYR A 2 15.35 -3.49 13.48
C TYR A 2 14.15 -3.72 12.53
N PHE A 3 12.91 -3.46 12.97
CA PHE A 3 11.77 -3.53 12.06
C PHE A 3 11.72 -2.22 11.26
N GLY A 4 11.89 -2.31 9.94
CA GLY A 4 11.70 -1.17 9.05
C GLY A 4 10.29 -0.63 9.17
N GLN A 5 10.14 0.68 9.35
CA GLN A 5 8.82 1.30 9.50
C GLN A 5 8.14 1.37 8.14
N MET A 6 6.85 1.07 8.09
CA MET A 6 6.03 1.15 6.87
C MET A 6 4.90 2.15 7.04
N ALA A 7 4.81 3.13 6.14
CA ALA A 7 3.71 4.09 6.16
C ALA A 7 2.43 3.47 5.57
N VAL A 8 1.36 3.44 6.34
CA VAL A 8 0.03 2.95 5.94
C VAL A 8 -1.03 4.05 6.10
N ALA A 9 -2.15 3.88 5.40
CA ALA A 9 -3.28 4.81 5.53
C ALA A 9 -3.82 4.78 6.96
N PRO A 10 -4.18 5.95 7.56
CA PRO A 10 -4.63 6.00 8.95
C PRO A 10 -5.89 5.17 9.19
N ALA A 11 -6.76 5.05 8.17
CA ALA A 11 -7.96 4.22 8.21
C ALA A 11 -7.66 2.74 8.56
N LEU A 12 -6.53 2.20 8.11
CA LEU A 12 -6.14 0.81 8.41
C LEU A 12 -5.74 0.62 9.88
N LEU A 13 -5.24 1.68 10.52
CA LEU A 13 -4.85 1.66 11.94
C LEU A 13 -6.05 1.87 12.89
N HIS A 14 -7.22 2.28 12.37
CA HIS A 14 -8.44 2.42 13.17
C HIS A 14 -9.23 1.11 13.30
N ILE A 15 -9.01 0.15 12.41
CA ILE A 15 -9.66 -1.16 12.45
C ILE A 15 -8.88 -2.07 13.42
N PRO A 16 -9.45 -2.52 14.55
CA PRO A 16 -8.69 -3.11 15.65
C PRO A 16 -7.91 -4.38 15.26
N PHE A 17 -8.49 -5.26 14.44
CA PHE A 17 -7.77 -6.45 13.94
C PHE A 17 -6.58 -6.08 13.03
N LEU A 18 -6.81 -5.19 12.07
CA LEU A 18 -5.76 -4.74 11.15
C LEU A 18 -4.67 -3.94 11.86
N ARG A 19 -5.05 -3.12 12.85
CA ARG A 19 -4.11 -2.37 13.70
C ARG A 19 -3.14 -3.30 14.40
N THR A 20 -3.61 -4.42 14.95
CA THR A 20 -2.74 -5.39 15.61
C THR A 20 -1.78 -6.03 14.62
N VAL A 21 -2.28 -6.51 13.48
CA VAL A 21 -1.44 -7.11 12.43
C VAL A 21 -0.40 -6.12 11.92
N PHE A 22 -0.81 -4.96 11.44
CA PHE A 22 0.09 -3.95 10.88
C PHE A 22 1.01 -3.34 11.95
N GLY A 23 0.52 -3.16 13.17
CA GLY A 23 1.32 -2.69 14.31
C GLY A 23 2.47 -3.65 14.64
N SER A 24 2.23 -4.96 14.59
CA SER A 24 3.28 -5.98 14.76
C SER A 24 4.36 -5.92 13.68
N PHE A 25 4.04 -5.41 12.48
CA PHE A 25 5.00 -5.18 11.39
C PHE A 25 5.65 -3.78 11.41
N GLY A 26 5.43 -2.97 12.45
CA GLY A 26 6.00 -1.62 12.53
C GLY A 26 5.33 -0.60 11.62
N ALA A 27 4.05 -0.80 11.28
CA ALA A 27 3.31 0.15 10.47
C ALA A 27 3.01 1.44 11.23
N ILE A 28 3.21 2.58 10.57
CA ILE A 28 2.95 3.92 11.09
C ILE A 28 1.96 4.66 10.19
N SER A 29 1.31 5.70 10.72
CA SER A 29 0.45 6.57 9.91
C SER A 29 1.26 7.26 8.80
N ASN A 30 0.69 7.36 7.61
CA ASN A 30 1.25 8.10 6.47
C ASN A 30 1.16 9.64 6.61
N GLU A 31 0.75 10.14 7.77
CA GLU A 31 0.81 11.55 8.09
C GLU A 31 2.24 12.07 8.11
N LYS A 32 2.42 13.31 7.61
CA LYS A 32 3.72 13.96 7.51
C LYS A 32 4.52 13.92 8.81
N GLN A 33 3.90 14.21 9.95
CA GLN A 33 4.60 14.25 11.24
C GLN A 33 5.14 12.88 11.66
N SER A 34 4.38 11.82 11.39
CA SER A 34 4.77 10.44 11.70
C SER A 34 5.90 9.99 10.77
N MET A 35 5.80 10.28 9.48
CA MET A 35 6.87 9.99 8.52
C MET A 35 8.17 10.74 8.83
N VAL A 36 8.10 12.04 9.16
CA VAL A 36 9.29 12.82 9.54
C VAL A 36 9.94 12.27 10.80
N ARG A 37 9.14 11.87 11.80
CA ARG A 37 9.66 11.22 13.02
C ARG A 37 10.34 9.90 12.71
N ALA A 38 9.77 9.08 11.84
CA ALA A 38 10.37 7.81 11.41
C ALA A 38 11.71 8.02 10.71
N LEU A 39 11.76 8.93 9.74
CA LEU A 39 12.96 9.24 8.96
C LEU A 39 14.09 9.85 9.80
N LYS A 40 13.77 10.56 10.89
CA LYS A 40 14.78 11.06 11.84
C LYS A 40 15.52 9.95 12.60
N HIS A 41 14.92 8.77 12.74
CA HIS A 41 15.45 7.68 13.55
C HIS A 41 15.81 6.43 12.73
N GLY A 42 15.71 6.48 11.40
CA GLY A 42 16.02 5.35 10.53
C GLY A 42 15.39 5.44 9.14
N HIS A 43 14.80 4.33 8.70
CA HIS A 43 14.30 4.17 7.34
C HIS A 43 12.78 4.01 7.32
N LEU A 44 12.16 4.40 6.21
CA LEU A 44 10.72 4.33 6.00
C LEU A 44 10.41 3.74 4.61
N ALA A 45 9.62 2.68 4.58
CA ALA A 45 9.00 2.15 3.38
C ALA A 45 7.66 2.85 3.12
N LEU A 46 7.42 3.28 1.88
CA LEU A 46 6.19 3.93 1.47
C LEU A 46 5.73 3.40 0.11
N PHE A 47 4.44 3.09 0.01
CA PHE A 47 3.77 2.74 -1.23
C PHE A 47 2.93 3.94 -1.70
N PRO A 48 3.38 4.72 -2.70
CA PRO A 48 2.79 6.01 -3.02
C PRO A 48 1.39 5.92 -3.64
N GLY A 49 1.08 4.90 -4.42
CA GLY A 49 -0.23 4.81 -5.05
C GLY A 49 -1.30 4.12 -4.20
N GLY A 50 -0.93 3.23 -3.29
CA GLY A 50 -1.84 2.65 -2.30
C GLY A 50 -3.12 2.06 -2.92
N ILE A 51 -4.28 2.41 -2.37
CA ILE A 51 -5.58 1.89 -2.83
C ILE A 51 -5.89 2.26 -4.29
N ALA A 52 -5.39 3.39 -4.80
CA ALA A 52 -5.68 3.81 -6.17
C ALA A 52 -5.00 2.92 -7.21
N GLU A 53 -3.78 2.45 -6.94
CA GLU A 53 -3.08 1.48 -7.79
C GLU A 53 -3.81 0.14 -7.82
N LEU A 54 -4.39 -0.28 -6.70
CA LEU A 54 -5.25 -1.46 -6.66
C LEU A 54 -6.46 -1.29 -7.60
N PHE A 55 -7.20 -0.19 -7.52
CA PHE A 55 -8.40 -0.02 -8.35
C PHE A 55 -8.15 0.16 -9.84
N LEU A 56 -6.97 0.66 -10.22
CA LEU A 56 -6.64 0.98 -11.62
C LEU A 56 -5.79 -0.11 -12.29
N SER A 57 -5.10 -0.94 -11.50
CA SER A 57 -4.30 -2.03 -12.06
C SER A 57 -5.18 -3.22 -12.40
N SER A 58 -4.93 -3.82 -13.56
CA SER A 58 -5.49 -5.11 -13.97
C SER A 58 -4.35 -6.10 -14.17
N ARG A 59 -4.67 -7.39 -14.28
CA ARG A 59 -3.65 -8.42 -14.59
C ARG A 59 -2.93 -8.17 -15.92
N THR A 60 -3.53 -7.40 -16.84
CA THR A 60 -2.96 -7.11 -18.16
C THR A 60 -2.32 -5.73 -18.26
N GLN A 61 -2.62 -4.80 -17.33
CA GLN A 61 -2.07 -3.45 -17.33
C GLN A 61 -1.77 -2.98 -15.90
N GLU A 62 -0.48 -2.77 -15.62
CA GLU A 62 -0.01 -2.16 -14.37
C GLU A 62 -0.06 -0.63 -14.49
N ALA A 63 -0.85 0.00 -13.62
CA ALA A 63 -1.00 1.45 -13.61
C ALA A 63 -0.37 2.03 -12.34
N ILE A 64 0.74 2.75 -12.50
CA ILE A 64 1.46 3.37 -11.37
C ILE A 64 1.06 4.84 -11.24
N PHE A 65 0.59 5.26 -10.05
CA PHE A 65 0.07 6.62 -9.83
C PHE A 65 1.08 7.52 -9.09
N LEU A 66 2.22 7.77 -9.74
CA LEU A 66 3.31 8.57 -9.16
C LEU A 66 3.27 10.06 -9.54
N LYS A 67 2.86 10.40 -10.77
CA LYS A 67 3.02 11.76 -11.34
C LYS A 67 2.35 12.86 -10.51
N GLN A 68 1.20 12.56 -9.91
CA GLN A 68 0.42 13.52 -9.13
C GLN A 68 0.74 13.51 -7.62
N ARG A 69 1.48 12.49 -7.13
CA ARG A 69 1.71 12.27 -5.69
C ARG A 69 3.16 12.60 -5.29
N LYS A 70 3.53 13.88 -5.32
CA LYS A 70 4.90 14.35 -5.01
C LYS A 70 5.16 14.61 -3.50
N GLY A 71 4.21 14.31 -2.63
CA GLY A 71 4.30 14.60 -1.19
C GLY A 71 5.49 13.92 -0.50
N PHE A 72 5.78 12.67 -0.88
CA PHE A 72 6.92 11.92 -0.32
C PHE A 72 8.26 12.54 -0.72
N VAL A 73 8.38 13.07 -1.95
CA VAL A 73 9.57 13.80 -2.42
C VAL A 73 9.79 15.05 -1.59
N LYS A 74 8.73 15.80 -1.28
CA LYS A 74 8.82 16.98 -0.41
C LYS A 74 9.30 16.60 1.00
N ILE A 75 8.84 15.48 1.54
CA ILE A 75 9.28 14.99 2.86
C ILE A 75 10.76 14.59 2.82
N ALA A 76 11.18 13.86 1.78
CA ALA A 76 12.58 13.46 1.59
C ALA A 76 13.51 14.69 1.52
N LEU A 77 13.14 15.71 0.75
CA LEU A 77 13.87 16.98 0.68
C LEU A 77 13.94 17.69 2.04
N GLN A 78 12.84 17.72 2.80
CA GLN A 78 12.79 18.36 4.12
C GLN A 78 13.61 17.63 5.18
N THR A 79 13.82 16.32 5.02
CA THR A 79 14.54 15.48 5.98
C THR A 79 15.95 15.16 5.53
N GLY A 80 16.36 15.58 4.32
CA GLY A 80 17.64 15.21 3.72
C GLY A 80 17.78 13.71 3.43
N THR A 81 16.67 12.97 3.32
CA THR A 81 16.71 11.51 3.14
C THR A 81 16.77 11.13 1.65
N HIS A 82 17.56 10.11 1.33
CA HIS A 82 17.62 9.53 -0.01
C HIS A 82 16.37 8.69 -0.31
N ILE A 83 15.86 8.79 -1.55
CA ILE A 83 14.73 7.98 -2.02
C ILE A 83 15.29 6.80 -2.82
N LEU A 84 15.00 5.58 -2.37
CA LEU A 84 15.29 4.36 -3.12
C LEU A 84 14.00 3.88 -3.83
N PRO A 85 13.90 3.99 -5.15
CA PRO A 85 12.79 3.41 -5.88
C PRO A 85 12.91 1.89 -5.93
N VAL A 86 11.87 1.19 -5.50
CA VAL A 86 11.77 -0.27 -5.59
C VAL A 86 10.50 -0.61 -6.36
N TYR A 87 10.63 -1.48 -7.36
CA TYR A 87 9.51 -2.02 -8.13
C TYR A 87 9.49 -3.53 -8.03
N VAL A 88 8.30 -4.11 -7.81
CA VAL A 88 8.09 -5.55 -7.73
C VAL A 88 7.31 -5.99 -8.96
N PHE A 89 7.96 -6.70 -9.87
CA PHE A 89 7.33 -7.21 -11.08
C PHE A 89 6.36 -8.36 -10.75
N GLY A 90 5.29 -8.48 -11.53
CA GLY A 90 4.34 -9.59 -11.44
C GLY A 90 3.34 -9.50 -10.27
N HIS A 91 3.45 -8.50 -9.39
CA HIS A 91 2.56 -8.39 -8.22
C HIS A 91 1.08 -8.28 -8.63
N SER A 92 0.80 -7.59 -9.74
CA SER A 92 -0.56 -7.40 -10.27
C SER A 92 -1.16 -8.70 -10.83
N GLN A 93 -0.31 -9.67 -11.18
CA GLN A 93 -0.69 -10.95 -11.74
C GLN A 93 -0.85 -12.03 -10.66
N MET A 94 -0.43 -11.78 -9.41
CA MET A 94 -0.45 -12.81 -8.36
C MET A 94 -1.87 -13.23 -7.97
N PHE A 95 -2.85 -12.35 -8.12
CA PHE A 95 -4.23 -12.59 -7.74
C PHE A 95 -5.21 -12.05 -8.78
N GLU A 96 -6.38 -12.69 -8.87
CA GLU A 96 -7.55 -12.12 -9.52
C GLU A 96 -8.18 -11.09 -8.59
N GLN A 97 -8.37 -9.87 -9.09
CA GLN A 97 -8.87 -8.76 -8.30
C GLN A 97 -10.37 -8.53 -8.56
N ILE A 98 -11.18 -8.60 -7.50
CA ILE A 98 -12.64 -8.43 -7.57
C ILE A 98 -13.06 -6.93 -7.69
N SER A 99 -12.12 -6.01 -7.89
CA SER A 99 -12.42 -4.57 -8.12
C SER A 99 -13.33 -4.33 -9.32
N SER A 100 -13.48 -5.31 -10.21
CA SER A 100 -14.42 -5.32 -11.33
C SER A 100 -15.90 -5.35 -10.92
N ILE A 101 -16.23 -5.69 -9.66
CA ILE A 101 -17.62 -5.68 -9.17
C ILE A 101 -17.99 -4.26 -8.68
N PRO A 102 -18.98 -3.59 -9.31
CA PRO A 102 -19.33 -2.20 -8.99
C PRO A 102 -19.72 -1.96 -7.52
N ALA A 103 -20.35 -2.95 -6.87
CA ALA A 103 -20.75 -2.88 -5.47
C ALA A 103 -19.53 -2.86 -4.52
N VAL A 104 -18.53 -3.70 -4.77
CA VAL A 104 -17.30 -3.79 -3.97
C VAL A 104 -16.46 -2.51 -4.14
N ALA A 105 -16.39 -1.98 -5.36
CA ALA A 105 -15.75 -0.70 -5.63
C ALA A 105 -16.44 0.47 -4.89
N ARG A 106 -17.77 0.46 -4.82
CA ARG A 106 -18.56 1.49 -4.10
C ARG A 106 -18.34 1.42 -2.59
N ILE A 107 -18.37 0.22 -2.01
CA ILE A 107 -18.11 -0.02 -0.59
C ILE A 107 -16.67 0.36 -0.24
N SER A 108 -15.69 -0.01 -1.06
CA SER A 108 -14.28 0.33 -0.82
C SER A 108 -14.02 1.83 -0.91
N ARG A 109 -14.68 2.53 -1.84
CA ARG A 109 -14.61 4.00 -1.95
C ARG A 109 -15.25 4.69 -0.75
N PHE A 110 -16.37 4.14 -0.26
CA PHE A 110 -17.07 4.62 0.92
C PHE A 110 -16.23 4.43 2.19
N LEU A 111 -15.65 3.25 2.37
CA LEU A 111 -14.83 2.92 3.53
C LEU A 111 -13.41 3.51 3.48
N ARG A 112 -13.01 4.14 2.35
CA ARG A 112 -11.62 4.58 2.07
C ARG A 112 -10.60 3.50 2.40
N ALA A 113 -11.01 2.24 2.27
CA ALA A 113 -10.25 1.05 2.58
C ALA A 113 -10.42 0.09 1.40
N SER A 114 -9.33 -0.53 0.98
CA SER A 114 -9.40 -1.61 -0.01
C SER A 114 -10.03 -2.82 0.67
N VAL A 115 -11.33 -3.03 0.42
CA VAL A 115 -11.97 -4.32 0.68
C VAL A 115 -11.89 -5.08 -0.63
N THR A 116 -10.68 -5.55 -0.94
CA THR A 116 -10.43 -6.27 -2.16
C THR A 116 -10.21 -7.72 -1.78
N LEU A 117 -11.19 -8.56 -2.07
CA LEU A 117 -11.00 -10.00 -2.01
C LEU A 117 -10.11 -10.38 -3.20
N PHE A 118 -8.97 -10.97 -2.86
CA PHE A 118 -8.01 -11.49 -3.81
C PHE A 118 -8.18 -13.01 -3.87
N TRP A 119 -8.44 -13.53 -5.06
CA TRP A 119 -8.49 -14.97 -5.27
C TRP A 119 -7.33 -15.43 -6.12
N GLY A 120 -6.85 -16.61 -5.80
CA GLY A 120 -5.70 -17.21 -6.39
C GLY A 120 -6.00 -18.58 -6.96
N ARG A 121 -5.03 -19.49 -6.90
CA ARG A 121 -5.15 -20.83 -7.46
C ARG A 121 -6.34 -21.58 -6.85
N PHE A 122 -7.05 -22.31 -7.72
CA PHE A 122 -8.20 -23.19 -7.45
C PHE A 122 -9.45 -22.56 -6.89
N GLY A 123 -9.35 -21.50 -6.13
CA GLY A 123 -10.27 -21.57 -5.02
C GLY A 123 -9.82 -20.92 -3.74
N LEU A 124 -8.66 -20.28 -3.69
CA LEU A 124 -8.02 -20.02 -2.42
C LEU A 124 -7.24 -18.71 -2.49
N PRO A 125 -6.93 -18.09 -1.33
CA PRO A 125 -5.98 -16.98 -1.22
C PRO A 125 -4.53 -17.43 -1.47
N LEU A 126 -4.29 -18.22 -2.52
CA LEU A 126 -3.00 -18.78 -2.90
C LEU A 126 -2.51 -18.15 -4.20
N PRO A 127 -1.38 -17.45 -4.24
CA PRO A 127 -0.96 -16.71 -5.43
C PRO A 127 -0.82 -17.62 -6.66
N PHE A 128 -1.18 -17.11 -7.83
CA PHE A 128 -0.84 -17.75 -9.10
C PHE A 128 0.68 -17.69 -9.31
N ARG A 129 1.24 -18.65 -10.06
CA ARG A 129 2.62 -18.52 -10.54
C ARG A 129 2.68 -17.35 -11.51
N THR A 130 3.47 -16.35 -11.17
CA THR A 130 3.83 -15.23 -12.02
C THR A 130 5.29 -15.36 -12.45
N PRO A 131 5.67 -14.80 -13.62
CA PRO A 131 7.07 -14.80 -14.08
C PRO A 131 8.00 -14.03 -13.14
#